data_AF-A0A381Z8N7-F1
#
_entry.id   AF-A0A381Z8N7-F1
#
_cell.length_a   1.000
_cell.length_b   1.000
_cell.length_c   1.000
_cell.angle_alpha   90.00
_cell.angle_beta   90.00
_cell.angle_gamma   90.00
#
_symmetry.space_group_name_H-M   'P 1'
#
loop_
_entity.id
_entity.type
_entity.pdbx_description
1 polymer ?
#
loop_
_entity_poly.entity_id
_entity_poly.type
_entity_poly.pdbx_seq_one_letter_code
_entity_poly.pdbx_strand_id
1 'polypeptide(L)'
;MNYFATVEQFFLSLKGSGLALSANDYQLIGEWESRNVPVELICRAIETSYSRFGEQSNRRSEKTSLIQIQALVEQEIQEEMNKK
;
A
#
# COMPACT_ATOMS: atom_id res chain seq x y z
N MET A 1 -14.24 -12.09 1.99
CA MET A 1 -12.81 -11.83 2.30
C MET A 1 -12.72 -10.47 2.95
N ASN A 2 -11.92 -10.31 4.01
CA ASN A 2 -11.79 -9.03 4.72
C ASN A 2 -10.77 -8.14 4.00
N TYR A 3 -11.20 -6.97 3.53
CA TYR A 3 -10.37 -5.99 2.81
C TYR A 3 -9.06 -5.68 3.55
N PHE A 4 -9.19 -5.34 4.83
CA PHE A 4 -8.07 -5.06 5.73
C PHE A 4 -7.07 -6.21 5.81
N ALA A 5 -7.55 -7.43 6.03
CA ALA A 5 -6.69 -8.60 6.17
C ALA A 5 -5.92 -8.89 4.87
N THR A 6 -6.56 -8.71 3.71
CA THR A 6 -5.90 -8.90 2.41
C THR A 6 -4.80 -7.86 2.20
N VAL A 7 -5.08 -6.57 2.41
CA VAL A 7 -4.09 -5.50 2.23
C VAL A 7 -2.95 -5.64 3.24
N GLU A 8 -3.26 -5.97 4.49
CA GLU A 8 -2.27 -6.23 5.53
C GLU A 8 -1.34 -7.37 5.15
N GLN A 9 -1.88 -8.56 4.86
CA GLN A 9 -1.06 -9.73 4.51
C GLN A 9 -0.18 -9.44 3.29
N PHE A 10 -0.73 -8.73 2.31
CA PHE A 10 0.02 -8.33 1.12
C PHE A 10 1.18 -7.40 1.48
N PHE A 11 0.94 -6.31 2.21
CA PHE A 11 1.99 -5.38 2.59
C PHE A 11 3.05 -6.01 3.51
N LEU A 12 2.62 -6.88 4.43
CA LEU A 12 3.51 -7.67 5.28
C LEU A 12 4.42 -8.59 4.46
N SER A 13 3.90 -9.18 3.37
CA SER A 13 4.70 -10.03 2.47
C SER A 13 5.79 -9.24 1.72
N LEU A 14 5.55 -7.95 1.43
CA LEU A 14 6.50 -7.07 0.75
C LEU A 14 7.63 -6.57 1.66
N LYS A 15 7.30 -6.22 2.91
CA LYS A 15 8.26 -5.65 3.86
C LYS A 15 9.17 -6.68 4.54
N GLY A 16 8.78 -7.95 4.53
CA GLY A 16 9.46 -9.01 5.28
C GLY A 16 8.93 -9.16 6.71
N SER A 17 9.11 -10.35 7.29
CA SER A 17 8.51 -10.73 8.57
C SER A 17 8.99 -9.88 9.75
N GLY A 18 8.09 -9.52 10.67
CA GLY A 18 8.43 -9.00 12.00
C GLY A 18 7.85 -7.62 12.35
N LEU A 19 7.13 -6.97 11.45
CA LEU A 19 6.60 -5.62 11.68
C LEU A 19 5.13 -5.51 11.30
N ALA A 20 4.27 -5.29 12.30
CA ALA A 20 2.86 -4.97 12.09
C ALA A 20 2.67 -3.63 11.37
N LEU A 21 1.45 -3.41 10.86
CA LEU A 21 1.00 -2.10 10.40
C LEU A 21 0.80 -1.16 11.59
N SER A 22 1.10 0.13 11.40
CA SER A 22 0.77 1.16 12.38
C SER A 22 -0.72 1.50 12.34
N ALA A 23 -1.25 2.12 13.39
CA ALA A 23 -2.64 2.59 13.42
C ALA A 23 -2.98 3.51 12.23
N ASN A 24 -2.05 4.38 11.85
CA ASN A 24 -2.23 5.27 10.70
C ASN A 24 -2.32 4.50 9.38
N ASP A 25 -1.56 3.39 9.23
CA ASP A 25 -1.66 2.55 8.04
C ASP A 25 -3.04 1.88 7.93
N TYR A 26 -3.62 1.42 9.06
CA TYR A 26 -4.99 0.90 9.06
C TYR A 26 -6.02 1.99 8.74
N GLN A 27 -5.85 3.21 9.25
CA GLN A 27 -6.73 4.31 8.89
C GLN A 27 -6.73 4.56 7.37
N LEU A 28 -5.54 4.57 6.75
CA LEU A 28 -5.39 4.74 5.31
C LEU A 28 -6.10 3.61 4.52
N ILE A 29 -5.96 2.35 4.96
CA ILE A 29 -6.67 1.22 4.36
C ILE A 29 -8.20 1.42 4.44
N GLY A 30 -8.70 1.93 5.57
CA GLY A 30 -10.12 2.24 5.74
C GLY A 30 -10.60 3.36 4.82
N GLU A 31 -9.78 4.38 4.55
CA GLU A 31 -10.12 5.42 3.58
C GLU A 31 -10.27 4.84 2.16
N TRP A 32 -9.38 3.93 1.76
CA TRP A 32 -9.46 3.26 0.46
C TRP A 32 -10.70 2.37 0.33
N GLU A 33 -11.04 1.63 1.38
CA GLU A 33 -12.25 0.81 1.42
C GLU A 33 -13.50 1.69 1.29
N SER A 34 -13.57 2.78 2.04
CA SER A 34 -14.71 3.72 2.04
C SER A 34 -14.91 4.40 0.67
N ARG A 35 -13.81 4.64 -0.06
CA ARG A 35 -13.83 5.11 -1.46
C ARG A 35 -14.15 4.03 -2.49
N ASN A 36 -14.46 2.81 -2.07
CA ASN A 36 -14.72 1.65 -2.94
C ASN A 36 -13.55 1.32 -3.88
N VAL A 37 -12.31 1.56 -3.44
CA VAL A 37 -11.13 1.21 -4.25
C VAL A 37 -10.96 -0.32 -4.23
N PRO A 38 -10.91 -1.00 -5.39
CA PRO A 38 -10.76 -2.45 -5.44
C PRO A 38 -9.48 -2.91 -4.74
N VAL A 39 -9.57 -3.99 -3.96
CA VAL A 39 -8.43 -4.54 -3.22
C VAL A 39 -7.26 -4.93 -4.13
N GLU A 40 -7.56 -5.43 -5.33
CA GLU A 40 -6.55 -5.78 -6.33
C GLU A 40 -5.80 -4.54 -6.83
N LEU A 41 -6.50 -3.42 -7.00
CA LEU A 41 -5.90 -2.15 -7.40
C LEU A 41 -4.99 -1.61 -6.29
N ILE A 42 -5.43 -1.67 -5.02
CA ILE A 42 -4.61 -1.28 -3.88
C ILE A 42 -3.35 -2.14 -3.79
N CYS A 43 -3.46 -3.46 -3.88
CA CYS A 43 -2.30 -4.34 -3.79
C CYS A 43 -1.28 -4.02 -4.90
N ARG A 44 -1.74 -3.85 -6.14
CA ARG A 44 -0.87 -3.47 -7.26
C ARG A 44 -0.21 -2.10 -7.04
N ALA A 45 -0.98 -1.09 -6.64
CA ALA A 45 -0.46 0.25 -6.39
C ALA A 45 0.58 0.26 -5.25
N ILE A 46 0.35 -0.53 -4.20
CA ILE A 46 1.30 -0.72 -3.10
C ILE A 46 2.59 -1.38 -3.62
N GLU A 47 2.51 -2.45 -4.40
CA GLU A 47 3.67 -3.15 -4.95
C GLU A 47 4.54 -2.21 -5.78
N THR A 48 3.95 -1.51 -6.74
CA THR A 48 4.65 -0.54 -7.59
C THR A 48 5.29 0.55 -6.76
N SER A 49 4.54 1.13 -5.83
CA SER A 49 5.01 2.24 -4.99
C SER A 49 6.14 1.80 -4.06
N TYR A 50 6.03 0.60 -3.50
CA TYR A 50 7.06 0.00 -2.64
C TYR A 50 8.34 -0.29 -3.42
N SER A 51 8.23 -0.82 -4.65
CA SER A 51 9.39 -1.01 -5.54
C SER A 51 10.08 0.32 -5.85
N ARG A 52 9.32 1.32 -6.32
CA ARG A 52 9.84 2.64 -6.68
C ARG A 52 10.51 3.34 -5.50
N PHE A 53 9.90 3.25 -4.32
CA PHE A 53 10.48 3.81 -3.09
C PHE A 53 11.79 3.10 -2.70
N GLY A 54 11.84 1.77 -2.81
CA GLY A 54 13.03 0.96 -2.55
C GLY A 54 14.19 1.27 -3.51
N GLU A 55 13.90 1.44 -4.81
CA GLU A 55 14.87 1.83 -5.84
C GLU A 55 15.46 3.22 -5.57
N GLN A 56 14.62 4.17 -5.14
CA GLN A 56 15.04 5.56 -4.89
C GLN A 56 15.86 5.72 -3.59
N SER A 57 15.66 4.85 -2.60
CA SER A 57 16.31 4.98 -1.27
C SER A 57 17.64 4.22 -1.13
N ASN A 58 18.06 3.41 -2.11
CA ASN A 58 19.19 2.46 -2.04
C ASN A 58 19.22 1.62 -0.75
N ARG A 59 18.07 1.51 -0.09
CA ARG A 59 17.83 0.88 1.20
C ARG A 59 16.46 0.23 1.07
N ARG A 60 16.42 -1.09 0.90
CA ARG A 60 15.25 -1.90 1.28
C ARG A 60 15.11 -1.79 2.80
N SER A 61 14.59 -0.66 3.25
CA SER A 61 14.48 -0.37 4.68
C SER A 61 13.26 -1.11 5.19
N GLU A 62 13.47 -2.08 6.05
CA GLU A 62 12.43 -2.86 6.75
C GLU A 62 11.42 -1.93 7.46
N LYS A 63 11.78 -0.66 7.68
CA LYS A 63 10.98 0.38 8.33
C LYS A 63 10.01 1.13 7.41
N THR A 64 9.81 0.70 6.17
CA THR A 64 8.89 1.39 5.25
C THR A 64 7.43 1.20 5.71
N SER A 65 6.74 2.31 5.98
CA SER A 65 5.30 2.34 6.32
C SER A 65 4.45 2.68 5.09
N LEU A 66 3.17 2.27 5.11
CA LEU A 66 2.18 2.55 4.06
C LEU A 66 2.00 4.07 3.88
N ILE A 67 1.99 4.82 4.98
CA ILE A 67 1.95 6.30 4.96
C ILE A 67 3.11 6.92 4.15
N GLN A 68 4.31 6.34 4.17
CA GLN A 68 5.46 6.91 3.45
C GLN A 68 5.32 6.79 1.94
N ILE A 69 4.62 5.76 1.47
CA ILE A 69 4.35 5.51 0.06
C ILE A 69 2.94 5.95 -0.36
N GLN A 70 2.15 6.51 0.55
CA GLN A 70 0.76 6.90 0.31
C GLN A 70 0.61 7.76 -0.95
N ALA A 71 1.44 8.79 -1.11
CA ALA A 71 1.35 9.69 -2.27
C ALA A 71 1.53 8.96 -3.62
N LEU A 72 2.41 7.96 -3.66
CA LEU A 72 2.64 7.14 -4.86
C LEU A 72 1.47 6.19 -5.11
N VAL A 73 0.95 5.58 -4.04
CA VAL A 73 -0.20 4.67 -4.11
C VAL A 73 -1.44 5.42 -4.58
N GLU A 74 -1.71 6.60 -4.02
CA GLU A 74 -2.81 7.47 -4.41
C GLU A 74 -2.72 7.91 -5.88
N GLN A 75 -1.52 8.25 -6.34
CA GLN A 75 -1.31 8.60 -7.73
C GLN A 75 -1.68 7.44 -8.66
N GLU A 76 -1.22 6.22 -8.36
CA GLU A 76 -1.53 5.05 -9.20
C GLU A 76 -3.01 4.68 -9.16
N ILE A 77 -3.66 4.76 -8.00
CA ILE A 77 -5.12 4.58 -7.88
C ILE A 77 -5.84 5.58 -8.79
N GLN A 78 -5.47 6.86 -8.71
CA GLN A 78 -6.09 7.91 -9.50
C GLN A 78 -5.88 7.71 -11.01
N GLU A 79 -4.67 7.31 -11.42
CA GLU A 79 -4.35 7.02 -12.82
C GLU A 79 -5.17 5.83 -13.36
N GLU A 80 -5.29 4.75 -12.60
CA GLU A 80 -6.06 3.57 -13.04
C GLU A 80 -7.58 3.82 -13.00
N MET A 81 -8.08 4.60 -12.04
CA MET A 81 -9.49 4.99 -11.99
C MET A 81 -9.88 5.92 -13.15
N ASN A 82 -8.97 6.78 -13.62
CA ASN A 82 -9.20 7.68 -14.76
C ASN A 82 -9.11 6.99 -16.13
N LYS A 83 -8.58 5.76 -16.20
CA LYS A 83 -8.50 4.98 -17.45
C LYS A 83 -9.78 4.19 -17.77
N LYS A 84 -10.75 4.17 -16.85
CA LYS A 84 -12.08 3.56 -17.03
C LYS A 84 -13.08 4.58 -17.56
#